data_AF-A0A2T6DKB5-F1
#
_entry.id   AF-A0A2T6DKB5-F1
#
_cell.length_a   1.000
_cell.length_b   1.000
_cell.length_c   1.000
_cell.angle_alpha   90.00
_cell.angle_beta   90.00
_cell.angle_gamma   90.00
#
_symmetry.space_group_name_H-M   'P 1'
#
loop_
_entity.id
_entity.type
_entity.pdbx_description
1 polymer ?
#
loop_
_entity_poly.entity_id
_entity_poly.type
_entity_poly.pdbx_seq_one_letter_code
_entity_poly.pdbx_strand_id
1 'polypeptide(L)'
;MNVISASLLPFPRPLGRAVALALTALSALTVLTVAPTPSALAAQTIDSNGITWTLDKDYPSGKFVTGDPWVVGPVKVVGIANKLNDAKYKPKPGQNGSMLNPGTTNKQGYDSGLQNYDASLNAGLINGEPVSAERPLDLPAGSSLVSMVSWLYNSADDREPDCPKFGGGATAPRPATRSAGILTVLDKAPAEGSFRPPYCGTDKTVRFNISALDYSKLPNIAPVEGAPTTQSLQDAMARPWVDHVNGWLGAHVHPSEHMPNYGRDLARIVANCTLVTLFGGQKPGEDPARDKVIHNLVQFGIDLTGIADNGGGWQADGGHGLGRKLPILYAGLLLNDKHMLNAGQWKTRFQENEQTFYVTQAEVDMTNSPKWDPDKRAEKVPYTAEDIGMADWGIRHAYKPEADNKSWDATYREVNGAVIPAFALAARQLGLKEAWNHPAFFDYCDRYMAWISGPEGPRAKTGKRLSNEPTPFFYAMWAAYPPPVKAEAPAAAPAPATK
;
A
#
# COMPACT_ATOMS: atom_id res chain seq x y z
N MET A 1 -7.39 75.87 50.32
CA MET A 1 -7.34 74.71 51.23
C MET A 1 -6.02 74.02 50.99
N ASN A 2 -4.99 74.53 51.65
CA ASN A 2 -4.45 74.07 52.94
C ASN A 2 -3.43 72.94 52.71
N VAL A 3 -2.13 73.29 52.63
CA VAL A 3 -1.07 73.21 53.67
C VAL A 3 -0.63 71.74 53.81
N ILE A 4 0.64 71.33 53.65
CA ILE A 4 1.82 71.54 54.52
C ILE A 4 3.05 71.07 53.68
N SER A 5 4.05 71.92 53.37
CA SER A 5 5.24 72.28 54.17
C SER A 5 6.15 71.08 54.50
N ALA A 6 7.47 71.10 54.49
CA ALA A 6 8.52 71.97 53.97
C ALA A 6 9.88 71.28 54.24
N SER A 7 10.92 71.84 53.60
CA SER A 7 12.29 72.00 54.16
C SER A 7 13.35 70.95 53.85
N LEU A 8 14.61 71.30 53.57
CA LEU A 8 15.33 72.58 53.42
C LEU A 8 16.73 72.26 52.82
N LEU A 9 17.25 73.18 51.99
CA LEU A 9 18.67 73.64 51.95
C LEU A 9 19.77 72.87 51.17
N PRO A 10 20.85 73.58 50.72
CA PRO A 10 21.20 73.66 49.30
C PRO A 10 22.70 73.46 48.95
N PHE A 11 23.01 73.67 47.66
CA PHE A 11 24.33 73.85 47.00
C PHE A 11 25.23 72.61 46.83
N PRO A 12 26.23 72.63 45.91
CA PRO A 12 26.31 73.24 44.58
C PRO A 12 26.69 72.21 43.48
N ARG A 13 26.66 72.64 42.20
CA ARG A 13 27.23 71.95 41.00
C ARG A 13 28.75 71.66 41.19
N PRO A 14 29.47 70.89 40.31
CA PRO A 14 29.13 70.39 38.96
C PRO A 14 29.63 68.95 38.64
N LEU A 15 29.29 68.39 37.46
CA LEU A 15 30.27 67.83 36.48
C LEU A 15 29.58 67.03 35.34
N GLY A 16 29.83 67.49 34.12
CA GLY A 16 30.00 66.76 32.86
C GLY A 16 29.18 65.50 32.56
N ARG A 17 28.52 65.50 31.40
CA ARG A 17 29.12 64.96 30.16
C ARG A 17 28.19 65.19 28.96
N ALA A 18 28.83 65.53 27.85
CA ALA A 18 28.23 65.68 26.53
C ALA A 18 27.63 64.36 26.04
N VAL A 19 26.44 64.44 25.45
CA VAL A 19 25.83 63.36 24.67
C VAL A 19 26.39 63.44 23.26
N ALA A 20 27.26 62.48 22.91
CA ALA A 20 27.66 62.24 21.54
C ALA A 20 26.60 61.35 20.87
N LEU A 21 25.97 61.86 19.83
CA LEU A 21 25.03 61.13 18.97
C LEU A 21 25.84 60.22 18.05
N ALA A 22 25.91 58.92 18.36
CA ALA A 22 26.49 57.92 17.47
C ALA A 22 25.38 57.34 16.58
N LEU A 23 25.38 57.69 15.29
CA LEU A 23 24.66 56.95 14.26
C LEU A 23 25.34 55.59 14.08
N THR A 24 24.76 54.52 14.63
CA THR A 24 25.10 53.16 14.26
C THR A 24 24.30 52.77 13.02
N ALA A 25 24.96 52.73 11.86
CA ALA A 25 24.43 52.08 10.67
C ALA A 25 24.29 50.58 10.95
N LEU A 26 23.06 50.09 11.06
CA LEU A 26 22.76 48.67 11.15
C LEU A 26 22.92 48.08 9.74
N SER A 27 24.10 47.56 9.43
CA SER A 27 24.29 46.70 8.26
C SER A 27 23.49 45.42 8.48
N ALA A 28 22.36 45.28 7.78
CA ALA A 28 21.60 44.04 7.73
C ALA A 28 22.47 42.97 7.06
N LEU A 29 23.11 42.14 7.89
CA LEU A 29 23.78 40.94 7.43
C LEU A 29 22.68 39.94 7.06
N THR A 30 22.29 39.94 5.78
CA THR A 30 21.46 38.89 5.20
C THR A 30 22.28 37.60 5.28
N VAL A 31 22.10 36.82 6.34
CA VAL A 31 22.57 35.44 6.38
C VAL A 31 21.73 34.71 5.36
N LEU A 32 22.27 34.55 4.15
CA LEU A 32 21.77 33.60 3.18
C LEU A 32 21.98 32.23 3.82
N THR A 33 20.96 31.71 4.52
CA THR A 33 20.91 30.29 4.84
C THR A 33 20.81 29.58 3.49
N VAL A 34 21.96 29.20 2.95
CA VAL A 34 22.04 28.19 1.90
C VAL A 34 21.49 26.94 2.56
N ALA A 35 20.20 26.69 2.38
CA ALA A 35 19.64 25.38 2.66
C ALA A 35 20.55 24.37 1.95
N PRO A 36 21.02 23.30 2.61
CA PRO A 36 21.83 22.31 1.94
C PRO A 36 21.03 21.85 0.72
N THR A 37 21.58 22.12 -0.47
CA THR A 37 21.10 21.50 -1.69
C THR A 37 21.12 20.00 -1.42
N PRO A 38 20.02 19.26 -1.63
CA PRO A 38 20.04 17.81 -1.42
C PRO A 38 21.29 17.26 -2.10
N SER A 39 22.09 16.47 -1.37
CA SER A 39 23.36 15.92 -1.89
C SER A 39 23.06 14.96 -3.05
N ALA A 40 22.87 15.52 -4.23
CA ALA A 40 22.91 14.80 -5.49
C ALA A 40 24.36 14.37 -5.66
N LEU A 41 24.60 13.06 -5.56
CA LEU A 41 25.90 12.50 -5.86
C LEU A 41 25.92 12.17 -7.35
N ALA A 42 26.99 12.55 -8.04
CA ALA A 42 27.24 12.08 -9.38
C ALA A 42 27.64 10.60 -9.30
N ALA A 43 26.93 9.71 -10.00
CA ALA A 43 27.23 8.29 -10.01
C ALA A 43 27.03 7.69 -11.41
N GLN A 44 27.98 6.87 -11.85
CA GLN A 44 27.86 6.03 -13.03
C GLN A 44 27.14 4.71 -12.74
N THR A 45 27.10 4.25 -11.48
CA THR A 45 26.45 3.00 -11.08
C THR A 45 25.41 3.26 -10.01
N ILE A 46 24.21 2.73 -10.19
CA ILE A 46 23.11 2.84 -9.23
C ILE A 46 22.74 1.44 -8.75
N ASP A 47 22.81 1.22 -7.44
CA ASP A 47 22.44 -0.04 -6.79
C ASP A 47 21.08 0.07 -6.08
N SER A 48 20.22 -0.92 -6.27
CA SER A 48 18.98 -1.10 -5.51
C SER A 48 18.60 -2.56 -5.39
N ASN A 49 18.41 -3.05 -4.16
CA ASN A 49 17.89 -4.40 -3.88
C ASN A 49 18.59 -5.52 -4.67
N GLY A 50 19.93 -5.49 -4.70
CA GLY A 50 20.72 -6.51 -5.40
C GLY A 50 20.77 -6.38 -6.93
N ILE A 51 20.19 -5.32 -7.49
CA ILE A 51 20.29 -4.93 -8.90
C ILE A 51 21.23 -3.72 -9.02
N THR A 52 22.06 -3.73 -10.05
CA THR A 52 22.97 -2.63 -10.40
C THR A 52 22.69 -2.19 -11.82
N TRP A 53 22.32 -0.92 -12.01
CA TRP A 53 22.29 -0.28 -13.33
C TRP A 53 23.59 0.49 -13.54
N THR A 54 24.26 0.23 -14.66
CA THR A 54 25.44 0.99 -15.11
C THR A 54 25.00 1.99 -16.16
N LEU A 55 25.35 3.25 -15.96
CA LEU A 55 25.08 4.38 -16.85
C LEU A 55 26.29 4.64 -17.76
N ASP A 56 26.09 5.30 -18.89
CA ASP A 56 27.17 5.62 -19.84
C ASP A 56 28.22 6.58 -19.27
N LYS A 57 27.85 7.39 -18.29
CA LYS A 57 28.70 8.34 -17.56
C LYS A 57 28.11 8.65 -16.18
N ASP A 58 28.75 9.53 -15.42
CA ASP A 58 28.22 10.02 -14.16
C ASP A 58 27.00 10.94 -14.36
N TYR A 59 25.94 10.70 -13.59
CA TYR A 59 24.75 11.57 -13.53
C TYR A 59 24.43 11.97 -12.09
N PRO A 60 23.88 13.18 -11.85
CA PRO A 60 23.32 13.53 -10.55
C PRO A 60 22.23 12.53 -10.15
N SER A 61 22.39 11.94 -8.97
CA SER A 61 21.54 10.86 -8.49
C SER A 61 21.37 10.92 -6.97
N GLY A 62 20.38 10.18 -6.46
CA GLY A 62 20.10 10.08 -5.04
C GLY A 62 18.99 9.08 -4.75
N LYS A 63 18.36 9.22 -3.58
CA LYS A 63 17.25 8.36 -3.15
C LYS A 63 16.04 9.19 -2.72
N PHE A 64 14.84 8.64 -2.92
CA PHE A 64 13.63 9.12 -2.29
C PHE A 64 13.60 8.74 -0.81
N VAL A 65 12.64 9.29 -0.06
CA VAL A 65 12.54 9.08 1.40
C VAL A 65 12.38 7.60 1.79
N THR A 66 11.80 6.78 0.93
CA THR A 66 11.65 5.32 1.12
C THR A 66 12.82 4.49 0.61
N GLY A 67 13.86 5.14 0.05
CA GLY A 67 15.12 4.50 -0.34
C GLY A 67 15.24 4.11 -1.82
N ASP A 68 14.16 4.17 -2.61
CA ASP A 68 14.22 3.95 -4.06
C ASP A 68 15.10 5.02 -4.75
N PRO A 69 15.94 4.65 -5.72
CA PRO A 69 16.84 5.59 -6.38
C PRO A 69 16.15 6.49 -7.42
N TRP A 70 16.71 7.69 -7.58
CA TRP A 70 16.46 8.58 -8.72
C TRP A 70 17.74 9.01 -9.40
N VAL A 71 17.63 9.38 -10.68
CA VAL A 71 18.71 9.98 -11.48
C VAL A 71 18.16 11.13 -12.32
N VAL A 72 18.96 12.18 -12.50
CA VAL A 72 18.62 13.29 -13.40
C VAL A 72 18.96 12.89 -14.83
N GLY A 73 17.94 12.78 -15.67
CA GLY A 73 18.06 12.33 -17.05
C GLY A 73 17.91 13.43 -18.11
N PRO A 74 17.81 13.03 -19.39
CA PRO A 74 17.79 11.64 -19.88
C PRO A 74 19.10 10.91 -19.58
N VAL A 75 19.04 9.57 -19.43
CA VAL A 75 20.21 8.72 -19.18
C VAL A 75 20.27 7.54 -20.16
N LYS A 76 21.46 6.98 -20.35
CA LYS A 76 21.66 5.72 -21.07
C LYS A 76 22.12 4.65 -20.09
N VAL A 77 21.36 3.57 -19.97
CA VAL A 77 21.78 2.37 -19.23
C VAL A 77 22.59 1.49 -20.18
N VAL A 78 23.84 1.21 -19.83
CA VAL A 78 24.78 0.39 -20.61
C VAL A 78 25.06 -0.97 -19.97
N GLY A 79 24.41 -1.26 -18.84
CA GLY A 79 24.46 -2.58 -18.22
C GLY A 79 23.44 -2.71 -17.10
N ILE A 80 22.91 -3.93 -16.96
CA ILE A 80 22.05 -4.32 -15.84
C ILE A 80 22.62 -5.62 -15.27
N ALA A 81 23.10 -5.56 -14.03
CA ALA A 81 23.62 -6.72 -13.33
C ALA A 81 22.76 -7.04 -12.11
N ASN A 82 22.79 -8.29 -11.67
CA ASN A 82 22.24 -8.69 -10.39
C ASN A 82 23.29 -9.44 -9.56
N LYS A 83 23.15 -9.37 -8.24
CA LYS A 83 24.10 -9.94 -7.26
C LYS A 83 23.48 -11.07 -6.43
N LEU A 84 22.25 -11.49 -6.73
CA LEU A 84 21.48 -12.40 -5.89
C LEU A 84 21.40 -13.82 -6.43
N ASN A 85 21.54 -14.01 -7.75
CA ASN A 85 21.53 -15.37 -8.30
C ASN A 85 22.73 -16.19 -7.80
N ASP A 86 22.48 -17.47 -7.49
CA ASP A 86 23.51 -18.43 -7.14
C ASP A 86 24.38 -18.71 -8.38
N ALA A 87 25.71 -18.62 -8.22
CA ALA A 87 26.67 -18.74 -9.30
C ALA A 87 26.58 -20.08 -10.08
N LYS A 88 26.03 -21.14 -9.46
CA LYS A 88 25.81 -22.46 -10.07
C LYS A 88 24.73 -22.45 -11.14
N TYR A 89 23.79 -21.52 -11.05
CA TYR A 89 22.71 -21.37 -12.02
C TYR A 89 23.02 -20.25 -13.00
N LYS A 90 22.44 -20.34 -14.19
CA LYS A 90 22.53 -19.30 -15.22
C LYS A 90 21.13 -18.89 -15.64
N PRO A 91 20.85 -17.58 -15.74
CA PRO A 91 19.54 -17.12 -16.18
C PRO A 91 19.30 -17.55 -17.61
N LYS A 92 18.08 -18.04 -17.88
CA LYS A 92 17.60 -18.29 -19.24
C LYS A 92 17.26 -16.94 -19.91
N PRO A 93 17.24 -16.87 -21.25
CA PRO A 93 16.77 -15.67 -21.96
C PRO A 93 15.40 -15.23 -21.45
N GLY A 94 15.27 -13.95 -21.09
CA GLY A 94 14.04 -13.37 -20.57
C GLY A 94 13.81 -13.53 -19.05
N GLN A 95 14.74 -14.13 -18.31
CA GLN A 95 14.82 -14.00 -16.86
C GLN A 95 15.64 -12.77 -16.46
N ASN A 96 15.47 -12.29 -15.22
CA ASN A 96 16.07 -11.05 -14.73
C ASN A 96 15.71 -9.82 -15.60
N GLY A 97 14.46 -9.78 -16.07
CA GLY A 97 13.98 -8.77 -17.00
C GLY A 97 13.72 -7.42 -16.35
N SER A 98 13.50 -6.42 -17.21
CA SER A 98 13.17 -5.06 -16.80
C SER A 98 12.02 -4.52 -17.65
N MET A 99 11.19 -3.66 -17.08
CA MET A 99 10.09 -3.00 -17.78
C MET A 99 10.24 -1.49 -17.64
N LEU A 100 10.20 -0.78 -18.77
CA LEU A 100 10.11 0.67 -18.82
C LEU A 100 8.65 1.08 -18.61
N ASN A 101 8.38 1.93 -17.61
CA ASN A 101 7.05 2.45 -17.27
C ASN A 101 5.96 1.35 -17.28
N PRO A 102 6.02 0.35 -16.39
CA PRO A 102 5.13 -0.80 -16.45
C PRO A 102 3.65 -0.42 -16.60
N GLY A 103 2.96 -1.08 -17.53
CA GLY A 103 1.51 -1.02 -17.67
C GLY A 103 0.79 -1.85 -16.60
N THR A 104 -0.53 -1.97 -16.70
CA THR A 104 -1.39 -2.56 -15.65
C THR A 104 -2.17 -3.79 -16.13
N THR A 105 -1.70 -4.40 -17.22
CA THR A 105 -2.34 -5.57 -17.83
C THR A 105 -2.00 -6.84 -17.05
N ASN A 106 -2.42 -7.99 -17.57
CA ASN A 106 -1.99 -9.28 -17.03
C ASN A 106 -0.59 -9.71 -17.53
N LYS A 107 0.09 -8.90 -18.35
CA LYS A 107 1.40 -9.22 -18.96
C LYS A 107 2.58 -8.61 -18.19
N GLN A 108 3.74 -9.22 -18.36
CA GLN A 108 4.99 -8.78 -17.70
C GLN A 108 6.23 -9.11 -18.55
N GLY A 109 7.32 -8.37 -18.33
CA GLY A 109 8.60 -8.50 -19.04
C GLY A 109 9.78 -8.92 -18.15
N TYR A 110 9.53 -9.44 -16.95
CA TYR A 110 10.52 -9.77 -15.92
C TYR A 110 11.02 -11.22 -15.95
N ASP A 111 10.14 -12.20 -16.18
CA ASP A 111 10.50 -13.62 -16.15
C ASP A 111 9.78 -14.44 -17.24
N SER A 112 10.56 -14.99 -18.17
CA SER A 112 10.08 -15.81 -19.29
C SER A 112 9.58 -17.21 -18.92
N GLY A 113 9.80 -17.67 -17.69
CA GLY A 113 9.25 -18.92 -17.17
C GLY A 113 7.75 -18.86 -16.86
N LEU A 114 7.18 -17.64 -16.79
CA LEU A 114 5.76 -17.42 -16.53
C LEU A 114 4.94 -17.33 -17.83
N GLN A 115 3.76 -17.94 -17.84
CA GLN A 115 2.85 -17.96 -19.01
C GLN A 115 2.39 -16.58 -19.49
N ASN A 116 2.48 -15.56 -18.64
CA ASN A 116 2.07 -14.19 -18.94
C ASN A 116 3.25 -13.30 -19.35
N TYR A 117 4.43 -13.88 -19.59
CA TYR A 117 5.57 -13.17 -20.15
C TYR A 117 5.25 -12.62 -21.55
N ASP A 118 5.73 -11.41 -21.82
CA ASP A 118 5.74 -10.79 -23.13
C ASP A 118 7.12 -10.17 -23.36
N ALA A 119 7.84 -10.71 -24.35
CA ALA A 119 9.20 -10.26 -24.67
C ALA A 119 9.24 -8.78 -25.08
N SER A 120 8.17 -8.25 -25.67
CA SER A 120 8.11 -6.83 -26.07
C SER A 120 8.11 -5.87 -24.89
N LEU A 121 7.79 -6.37 -23.68
CA LEU A 121 7.82 -5.60 -22.45
C LEU A 121 9.19 -5.63 -21.75
N ASN A 122 10.08 -6.55 -22.14
CA ASN A 122 11.39 -6.67 -21.50
C ASN A 122 12.39 -5.65 -22.05
N ALA A 123 12.39 -4.45 -21.48
CA ALA A 123 13.34 -3.38 -21.78
C ALA A 123 14.80 -3.76 -21.48
N GLY A 124 15.04 -4.81 -20.68
CA GLY A 124 16.39 -5.35 -20.45
C GLY A 124 16.97 -6.12 -21.64
N LEU A 125 16.16 -6.39 -22.68
CA LEU A 125 16.55 -7.05 -23.92
C LEU A 125 16.23 -6.17 -25.13
N ILE A 126 17.23 -5.57 -25.75
CA ILE A 126 17.10 -4.78 -26.97
C ILE A 126 17.27 -5.71 -28.16
N ASN A 127 16.19 -5.95 -28.92
CA ASN A 127 16.14 -6.91 -30.02
C ASN A 127 16.53 -8.35 -29.60
N GLY A 128 16.13 -8.74 -28.38
CA GLY A 128 16.43 -10.06 -27.82
C GLY A 128 17.79 -10.18 -27.16
N GLU A 129 18.63 -9.16 -27.25
CA GLU A 129 19.99 -9.15 -26.70
C GLU A 129 20.08 -8.28 -25.44
N PRO A 130 20.88 -8.67 -24.43
CA PRO A 130 21.07 -7.85 -23.23
C PRO A 130 21.57 -6.44 -23.54
N VAL A 131 21.09 -5.48 -22.74
CA VAL A 131 21.62 -4.11 -22.68
C VAL A 131 23.15 -4.15 -22.45
N SER A 132 23.89 -3.39 -23.26
CA SER A 132 25.35 -3.26 -23.19
C SER A 132 25.81 -1.84 -23.58
N ALA A 133 27.11 -1.57 -23.58
CA ALA A 133 27.65 -0.30 -24.08
C ALA A 133 27.38 -0.08 -25.58
N GLU A 134 27.36 -1.16 -26.36
CA GLU A 134 27.07 -1.17 -27.80
C GLU A 134 25.56 -1.13 -28.08
N ARG A 135 24.74 -1.49 -27.08
CA ARG A 135 23.27 -1.48 -27.14
C ARG A 135 22.70 -0.82 -25.87
N PRO A 136 22.87 0.50 -25.70
CA PRO A 136 22.36 1.18 -24.53
C PRO A 136 20.83 1.24 -24.55
N LEU A 137 20.22 1.12 -23.37
CA LEU A 137 18.81 1.44 -23.16
C LEU A 137 18.68 2.94 -22.87
N ASP A 138 18.02 3.65 -23.77
CA ASP A 138 17.68 5.06 -23.58
C ASP A 138 16.52 5.20 -22.60
N LEU A 139 16.75 5.93 -21.50
CA LEU A 139 15.72 6.28 -20.53
C LEU A 139 15.46 7.80 -20.57
N PRO A 140 14.30 8.25 -21.08
CA PRO A 140 13.95 9.66 -21.07
C PRO A 140 13.69 10.13 -19.63
N ALA A 141 13.87 11.43 -19.38
CA ALA A 141 13.34 12.02 -18.17
C ALA A 141 11.80 11.86 -18.14
N GLY A 142 11.25 11.71 -16.94
CA GLY A 142 9.84 11.35 -16.77
C GLY A 142 9.56 9.87 -16.97
N SER A 143 10.53 8.99 -16.72
CA SER A 143 10.35 7.53 -16.80
C SER A 143 10.78 6.81 -15.53
N SER A 144 10.41 5.53 -15.43
CA SER A 144 10.99 4.61 -14.47
C SER A 144 11.31 3.28 -15.12
N LEU A 145 12.45 2.70 -14.75
CA LEU A 145 12.84 1.34 -15.08
C LEU A 145 12.64 0.46 -13.86
N VAL A 146 11.71 -0.50 -13.95
CA VAL A 146 11.54 -1.53 -12.93
C VAL A 146 12.31 -2.75 -13.39
N SER A 147 13.29 -3.19 -12.61
CA SER A 147 14.09 -4.40 -12.88
C SER A 147 13.80 -5.43 -11.80
N MET A 148 13.75 -6.71 -12.18
CA MET A 148 13.58 -7.79 -11.22
C MET A 148 14.70 -8.81 -11.32
N VAL A 149 15.00 -9.46 -10.21
CA VAL A 149 15.78 -10.69 -10.17
C VAL A 149 14.82 -11.87 -10.14
N SER A 150 14.99 -12.81 -11.05
CA SER A 150 14.31 -14.09 -11.08
C SER A 150 14.94 -15.09 -10.13
N TRP A 151 14.13 -15.98 -9.55
CA TRP A 151 14.63 -17.25 -9.05
C TRP A 151 15.04 -18.14 -10.22
N LEU A 152 16.23 -18.73 -10.16
CA LEU A 152 16.73 -19.62 -11.22
C LEU A 152 16.43 -21.08 -10.91
N TYR A 153 16.09 -21.82 -11.96
CA TYR A 153 15.72 -23.23 -11.86
C TYR A 153 15.77 -23.91 -13.23
N ASN A 154 16.07 -25.21 -13.21
CA ASN A 154 15.97 -26.11 -14.36
C ASN A 154 14.75 -27.04 -14.23
N SER A 155 14.35 -27.38 -13.00
CA SER A 155 13.15 -28.17 -12.69
C SER A 155 12.62 -27.81 -11.29
N ALA A 156 11.57 -28.51 -10.83
CA ALA A 156 11.10 -28.36 -9.46
C ALA A 156 12.12 -28.83 -8.41
N ASP A 157 12.98 -29.80 -8.75
CA ASP A 157 13.98 -30.39 -7.85
C ASP A 157 15.40 -29.83 -8.07
N ASP A 158 15.64 -29.19 -9.22
CA ASP A 158 16.90 -28.51 -9.57
C ASP A 158 16.66 -27.01 -9.67
N ARG A 159 16.81 -26.31 -8.55
CA ARG A 159 16.52 -24.88 -8.38
C ARG A 159 17.43 -24.23 -7.34
N GLU A 160 17.58 -22.92 -7.43
CA GLU A 160 18.34 -22.14 -6.45
C GLU A 160 17.92 -22.46 -5.00
N PRO A 161 18.85 -22.38 -4.03
CA PRO A 161 18.51 -22.44 -2.62
C PRO A 161 17.40 -21.44 -2.28
N ASP A 162 16.46 -21.86 -1.43
CA ASP A 162 15.31 -21.05 -0.98
C ASP A 162 14.31 -20.62 -2.07
N CYS A 163 14.51 -21.07 -3.31
CA CYS A 163 13.56 -20.85 -4.39
C CYS A 163 12.16 -21.36 -3.98
N PRO A 164 11.10 -20.53 -4.14
CA PRO A 164 9.75 -20.89 -3.75
C PRO A 164 9.27 -22.20 -4.37
N LYS A 165 8.29 -22.83 -3.71
CA LYS A 165 7.73 -24.08 -4.20
C LYS A 165 6.99 -23.89 -5.52
N PHE A 166 7.05 -24.92 -6.35
CA PHE A 166 6.22 -25.06 -7.52
C PHE A 166 4.83 -25.52 -7.08
N GLY A 167 3.78 -24.97 -7.68
CA GLY A 167 2.43 -25.50 -7.52
C GLY A 167 2.28 -26.85 -8.23
N GLY A 168 1.25 -27.63 -7.89
CA GLY A 168 0.98 -28.90 -8.57
C GLY A 168 0.79 -28.71 -10.08
N GLY A 169 1.72 -29.24 -10.88
CA GLY A 169 1.74 -29.10 -12.34
C GLY A 169 2.27 -27.77 -12.89
N ALA A 170 2.80 -26.88 -12.03
CA ALA A 170 3.36 -25.60 -12.48
C ALA A 170 4.74 -25.79 -13.13
N THR A 171 5.05 -24.97 -14.13
CA THR A 171 6.35 -24.92 -14.81
C THR A 171 7.30 -23.89 -14.22
N ALA A 172 6.86 -23.16 -13.19
CA ALA A 172 7.59 -22.10 -12.52
C ALA A 172 7.27 -22.09 -11.01
N PRO A 173 8.18 -21.60 -10.17
CA PRO A 173 7.91 -21.38 -8.75
C PRO A 173 6.90 -20.24 -8.57
N ARG A 174 6.21 -20.22 -7.43
CA ARG A 174 5.22 -19.18 -7.11
C ARG A 174 5.62 -18.43 -5.84
N PRO A 175 6.15 -17.20 -5.95
CA PRO A 175 6.42 -16.45 -7.18
C PRO A 175 7.73 -16.87 -7.88
N ALA A 176 7.90 -16.47 -9.14
CA ALA A 176 9.11 -16.72 -9.92
C ALA A 176 10.18 -15.63 -9.74
N THR A 177 9.79 -14.48 -9.23
CA THR A 177 10.66 -13.32 -8.99
C THR A 177 11.06 -13.22 -7.54
N ARG A 178 12.30 -12.82 -7.30
CA ARG A 178 12.96 -12.77 -6.00
C ARG A 178 13.02 -11.36 -5.42
N SER A 179 13.54 -10.41 -6.18
CA SER A 179 13.78 -9.03 -5.74
C SER A 179 13.50 -8.04 -6.87
N ALA A 180 13.26 -6.78 -6.53
CA ALA A 180 12.95 -5.73 -7.50
C ALA A 180 13.63 -4.39 -7.17
N GLY A 181 13.98 -3.64 -8.21
CA GLY A 181 14.52 -2.29 -8.09
C GLY A 181 13.73 -1.34 -8.99
N ILE A 182 13.49 -0.12 -8.51
CA ILE A 182 12.80 0.93 -9.26
C ILE A 182 13.75 2.12 -9.43
N LEU A 183 14.28 2.33 -10.63
CA LEU A 183 15.06 3.51 -10.97
C LEU A 183 14.12 4.57 -11.58
N THR A 184 14.00 5.73 -10.94
CA THR A 184 13.21 6.86 -11.49
C THR A 184 14.11 7.88 -12.17
N VAL A 185 13.78 8.26 -13.40
CA VAL A 185 14.52 9.26 -14.18
C VAL A 185 13.73 10.57 -14.19
N LEU A 186 14.33 11.64 -13.68
CA LEU A 186 13.70 12.95 -13.48
C LEU A 186 14.39 14.04 -14.30
N ASP A 187 13.68 15.12 -14.64
CA ASP A 187 14.28 16.30 -15.29
C ASP A 187 15.21 17.10 -14.36
N LYS A 188 14.98 16.98 -13.04
CA LYS A 188 15.77 17.64 -12.00
C LYS A 188 15.70 16.84 -10.70
N ALA A 189 16.68 17.06 -9.82
CA ALA A 189 16.67 16.45 -8.49
C ALA A 189 15.39 16.84 -7.71
N PRO A 190 14.74 15.89 -7.03
CA PRO A 190 13.59 16.19 -6.18
C PRO A 190 14.05 16.87 -4.88
N ALA A 191 13.13 17.52 -4.18
CA ALA A 191 13.41 18.06 -2.85
C ALA A 191 13.73 16.92 -1.86
N GLU A 192 14.56 17.18 -0.85
CA GLU A 192 14.83 16.23 0.23
C GLU A 192 13.53 15.80 0.92
N GLY A 193 13.40 14.51 1.24
CA GLY A 193 12.19 13.97 1.85
C GLY A 193 11.03 13.71 0.88
N SER A 194 11.25 13.82 -0.44
CA SER A 194 10.22 13.53 -1.43
C SER A 194 9.89 12.04 -1.49
N PHE A 195 8.61 11.72 -1.69
CA PHE A 195 8.16 10.40 -2.08
C PHE A 195 8.44 10.16 -3.56
N ARG A 196 8.65 8.89 -3.93
CA ARG A 196 8.78 8.49 -5.33
C ARG A 196 7.41 8.66 -6.04
N PRO A 197 7.36 9.19 -7.27
CA PRO A 197 6.15 9.14 -8.08
C PRO A 197 5.82 7.68 -8.45
N PRO A 198 4.58 7.33 -8.84
CA PRO A 198 4.25 5.95 -9.18
C PRO A 198 5.15 5.38 -10.28
N TYR A 199 5.58 4.12 -10.14
CA TYR A 199 6.42 3.46 -11.15
C TYR A 199 5.63 3.07 -12.40
N CYS A 200 4.33 2.83 -12.27
CA CYS A 200 3.46 2.57 -13.41
C CYS A 200 3.18 3.83 -14.23
N GLY A 201 2.96 3.63 -15.53
CA GLY A 201 2.59 4.70 -16.46
C GLY A 201 3.68 5.73 -16.70
N THR A 202 3.31 6.87 -17.29
CA THR A 202 4.25 7.91 -17.74
C THR A 202 4.23 9.19 -16.91
N ASP A 203 3.28 9.35 -15.98
CA ASP A 203 3.34 10.46 -15.03
C ASP A 203 4.39 10.15 -13.96
N LYS A 204 5.48 10.92 -13.96
CA LYS A 204 6.56 10.86 -12.95
C LYS A 204 6.71 12.18 -12.19
N THR A 205 5.63 12.95 -12.12
CA THR A 205 5.60 14.19 -11.33
C THR A 205 5.80 13.87 -9.85
N VAL A 206 6.86 14.39 -9.25
CA VAL A 206 7.11 14.28 -7.81
C VAL A 206 6.14 15.21 -7.07
N ARG A 207 5.02 14.66 -6.60
CA ARG A 207 3.91 15.43 -6.01
C ARG A 207 4.01 15.63 -4.50
N PHE A 208 4.63 14.67 -3.80
CA PHE A 208 4.50 14.57 -2.35
C PHE A 208 5.86 14.53 -1.64
N ASN A 209 5.87 15.05 -0.42
CA ASN A 209 7.02 15.13 0.46
C ASN A 209 6.58 14.85 1.89
N ILE A 210 7.47 14.30 2.74
CA ILE A 210 7.13 14.02 4.15
C ILE A 210 6.69 15.27 4.92
N SER A 211 7.14 16.46 4.52
CA SER A 211 6.70 17.72 5.12
C SER A 211 5.22 18.05 4.86
N ALA A 212 4.57 17.38 3.90
CA ALA A 212 3.16 17.51 3.60
C ALA A 212 2.27 16.55 4.42
N LEU A 213 2.86 15.62 5.20
CA LEU A 213 2.11 14.66 5.98
C LEU A 213 1.43 15.33 7.19
N ASP A 214 0.11 15.21 7.25
CA ASP A 214 -0.71 15.68 8.37
C ASP A 214 -0.91 14.58 9.41
N TYR A 215 0.05 14.47 10.34
CA TYR A 215 0.00 13.50 11.43
C TYR A 215 -1.16 13.74 12.41
N SER A 216 -1.77 14.94 12.41
CA SER A 216 -2.94 15.22 13.26
C SER A 216 -4.17 14.40 12.87
N LYS A 217 -4.18 13.84 11.65
CA LYS A 217 -5.22 12.92 11.16
C LYS A 217 -5.10 11.51 11.72
N LEU A 218 -3.92 11.11 12.21
CA LEU A 218 -3.77 9.84 12.89
C LEU A 218 -4.33 9.97 14.29
N PRO A 219 -5.26 9.12 14.73
CA PRO A 219 -5.67 9.12 16.13
C PRO A 219 -4.49 8.68 17.01
N ASN A 220 -4.61 8.94 18.31
CA ASN A 220 -3.68 8.44 19.33
C ASN A 220 -4.45 7.49 20.25
N ILE A 221 -4.77 6.30 19.72
CA ILE A 221 -5.47 5.28 20.50
C ILE A 221 -4.48 4.47 21.33
N ALA A 222 -4.95 3.92 22.46
CA ALA A 222 -4.12 3.10 23.33
C ALA A 222 -3.69 1.80 22.61
N PRO A 223 -2.41 1.40 22.71
CA PRO A 223 -1.96 0.11 22.21
C PRO A 223 -2.71 -1.05 22.87
N VAL A 224 -2.88 -2.15 22.14
CA VAL A 224 -3.44 -3.40 22.66
C VAL A 224 -2.41 -4.52 22.61
N GLU A 225 -2.62 -5.59 23.39
CA GLU A 225 -1.75 -6.75 23.39
C GLU A 225 -1.68 -7.44 22.02
N GLY A 226 -0.53 -8.05 21.73
CA GLY A 226 -0.31 -8.82 20.51
C GLY A 226 0.04 -7.99 19.28
N ALA A 227 0.12 -6.66 19.42
CA ALA A 227 0.57 -5.78 18.35
C ALA A 227 1.95 -6.21 17.81
N PRO A 228 2.13 -6.32 16.48
CA PRO A 228 3.45 -6.54 15.90
C PRO A 228 4.35 -5.35 16.20
N THR A 229 5.66 -5.59 16.32
CA THR A 229 6.61 -4.52 16.60
C THR A 229 6.75 -3.62 15.37
N THR A 230 6.93 -2.32 15.58
CA THR A 230 7.17 -1.35 14.50
C THR A 230 8.38 -1.72 13.66
N GLN A 231 9.40 -2.37 14.22
CA GLN A 231 10.54 -2.88 13.46
C GLN A 231 10.13 -3.98 12.47
N SER A 232 9.35 -4.98 12.91
CA SER A 232 8.89 -6.04 12.02
C SER A 232 8.04 -5.52 10.85
N LEU A 233 7.27 -4.45 11.09
CA LEU A 233 6.46 -3.79 10.07
C LEU A 233 7.29 -2.95 9.11
N GLN A 234 8.33 -2.28 9.60
CA GLN A 234 9.30 -1.60 8.75
C GLN A 234 9.97 -2.62 7.83
N ASP A 235 10.48 -3.72 8.36
CA ASP A 235 11.18 -4.74 7.59
C ASP A 235 10.27 -5.33 6.49
N ALA A 236 9.00 -5.57 6.81
CA ALA A 236 8.00 -6.10 5.86
C ALA A 236 7.65 -5.14 4.71
N MET A 237 7.86 -3.83 4.89
CA MET A 237 7.53 -2.78 3.92
C MET A 237 8.78 -2.02 3.41
N ALA A 238 9.99 -2.42 3.82
CA ALA A 238 11.23 -1.68 3.60
C ALA A 238 11.65 -1.63 2.13
N ARG A 239 11.13 -2.55 1.31
CA ARG A 239 11.45 -2.69 -0.11
C ARG A 239 10.19 -2.44 -0.95
N PRO A 240 10.31 -1.90 -2.17
CA PRO A 240 9.15 -1.55 -2.98
C PRO A 240 8.30 -2.78 -3.32
N TRP A 241 6.98 -2.63 -3.20
CA TRP A 241 6.00 -3.64 -3.58
C TRP A 241 5.56 -3.42 -5.03
N VAL A 242 5.89 -4.37 -5.91
CA VAL A 242 5.56 -4.32 -7.34
C VAL A 242 4.30 -5.16 -7.60
N ASP A 243 3.15 -4.49 -7.76
CA ASP A 243 1.79 -5.06 -7.73
C ASP A 243 0.95 -4.71 -8.98
N HIS A 244 1.60 -4.40 -10.10
CA HIS A 244 0.90 -3.89 -11.29
C HIS A 244 0.26 -4.97 -12.18
N VAL A 245 0.65 -6.24 -12.01
CA VAL A 245 0.14 -7.34 -12.83
C VAL A 245 -1.26 -7.73 -12.35
N ASN A 246 -2.25 -7.56 -13.21
CA ASN A 246 -3.66 -7.72 -12.85
C ASN A 246 -4.05 -9.20 -12.55
N GLY A 247 -4.90 -9.37 -11.54
CA GLY A 247 -5.51 -10.64 -11.14
C GLY A 247 -4.57 -11.59 -10.38
N TRP A 248 -4.98 -12.86 -10.24
CA TRP A 248 -4.19 -13.90 -9.55
C TRP A 248 -2.77 -14.13 -10.10
N LEU A 249 -2.49 -13.67 -11.33
CA LEU A 249 -1.18 -13.74 -11.95
C LEU A 249 -0.15 -12.87 -11.24
N GLY A 250 -0.54 -11.77 -10.58
CA GLY A 250 0.37 -10.96 -9.76
C GLY A 250 1.11 -11.81 -8.71
N ALA A 251 0.43 -12.78 -8.10
CA ALA A 251 1.02 -13.73 -7.15
C ALA A 251 2.12 -14.64 -7.72
N HIS A 252 2.36 -14.62 -9.03
CA HIS A 252 3.49 -15.31 -9.67
C HIS A 252 4.67 -14.37 -9.94
N VAL A 253 4.43 -13.05 -9.93
CA VAL A 253 5.37 -11.99 -10.33
C VAL A 253 5.80 -11.11 -9.15
N HIS A 254 5.17 -11.24 -7.98
CA HIS A 254 5.58 -10.49 -6.80
C HIS A 254 7.01 -10.87 -6.38
N PRO A 255 7.92 -9.91 -6.15
CA PRO A 255 9.25 -10.22 -5.64
C PRO A 255 9.18 -10.79 -4.22
N SER A 256 9.54 -12.08 -4.05
CA SER A 256 9.33 -12.81 -2.79
C SER A 256 10.09 -12.28 -1.58
N GLU A 257 11.23 -11.60 -1.79
CA GLU A 257 11.98 -10.97 -0.69
C GLU A 257 11.46 -9.58 -0.31
N HIS A 258 10.40 -9.09 -0.97
CA HIS A 258 9.84 -7.76 -0.74
C HIS A 258 8.45 -7.84 -0.14
N MET A 259 7.63 -8.73 -0.71
CA MET A 259 6.22 -8.83 -0.39
C MET A 259 5.76 -10.28 -0.47
N PRO A 260 4.73 -10.67 0.30
CA PRO A 260 4.12 -11.97 0.08
C PRO A 260 3.49 -12.03 -1.32
N ASN A 261 3.20 -13.25 -1.77
CA ASN A 261 2.60 -13.44 -3.09
C ASN A 261 1.07 -13.43 -3.06
N TYR A 262 0.44 -13.84 -1.95
CA TYR A 262 -1.00 -14.01 -1.86
C TYR A 262 -1.71 -12.85 -1.16
N GLY A 263 -2.74 -12.28 -1.80
CA GLY A 263 -3.41 -11.04 -1.36
C GLY A 263 -3.82 -10.99 0.10
N ARG A 264 -4.34 -12.09 0.68
CA ARG A 264 -4.63 -12.19 2.14
C ARG A 264 -3.42 -11.79 2.99
N ASP A 265 -2.24 -12.27 2.66
CA ASP A 265 -1.04 -12.08 3.48
C ASP A 265 -0.50 -10.65 3.34
N LEU A 266 -0.59 -10.06 2.13
CA LEU A 266 -0.30 -8.62 1.91
C LEU A 266 -1.28 -7.77 2.71
N ALA A 267 -2.57 -8.08 2.62
CA ALA A 267 -3.63 -7.39 3.32
C ALA A 267 -3.40 -7.43 4.84
N ARG A 268 -2.91 -8.55 5.38
CA ARG A 268 -2.59 -8.67 6.81
C ARG A 268 -1.44 -7.74 7.22
N ILE A 269 -0.41 -7.61 6.40
CA ILE A 269 0.69 -6.65 6.64
C ILE A 269 0.14 -5.22 6.59
N VAL A 270 -0.62 -4.88 5.55
CA VAL A 270 -1.26 -3.55 5.41
C VAL A 270 -2.14 -3.21 6.61
N ALA A 271 -2.96 -4.15 7.07
CA ALA A 271 -3.82 -3.96 8.24
C ALA A 271 -2.99 -3.73 9.51
N ASN A 272 -1.96 -4.54 9.74
CA ASN A 272 -1.04 -4.38 10.86
C ASN A 272 -0.33 -3.02 10.83
N CYS A 273 0.25 -2.64 9.69
CA CYS A 273 0.87 -1.34 9.50
C CYS A 273 -0.12 -0.21 9.82
N THR A 274 -1.31 -0.24 9.22
CA THR A 274 -2.30 0.82 9.42
C THR A 274 -2.70 0.92 10.90
N LEU A 275 -3.09 -0.20 11.54
CA LEU A 275 -3.53 -0.21 12.94
C LEU A 275 -2.42 0.20 13.92
N VAL A 276 -1.17 -0.25 13.72
CA VAL A 276 -0.06 0.15 14.59
C VAL A 276 0.28 1.63 14.43
N THR A 277 0.11 2.22 13.24
CA THR A 277 0.29 3.68 13.08
C THR A 277 -0.79 4.50 13.78
N LEU A 278 -1.88 3.90 14.24
CA LEU A 278 -2.89 4.59 15.07
C LEU A 278 -2.44 4.72 16.54
N PHE A 279 -1.35 4.05 16.93
CA PHE A 279 -0.77 4.19 18.25
C PHE A 279 0.20 5.37 18.29
N GLY A 280 0.27 6.03 19.43
CA GLY A 280 1.31 7.01 19.71
C GLY A 280 1.02 8.41 19.17
N GLY A 281 2.06 9.23 19.19
CA GLY A 281 1.95 10.67 19.03
C GLY A 281 1.53 11.14 17.64
N GLN A 282 1.03 12.37 17.58
CA GLN A 282 0.48 13.00 16.36
C GLN A 282 1.45 13.98 15.73
N LYS A 283 2.76 13.86 16.00
CA LYS A 283 3.78 14.69 15.37
C LYS A 283 4.87 13.85 14.71
N PRO A 284 5.44 14.33 13.58
CA PRO A 284 6.62 13.72 12.99
C PRO A 284 7.79 13.68 13.98
N GLY A 285 8.56 12.61 13.96
CA GLY A 285 9.78 12.43 14.75
C GLY A 285 9.58 11.98 16.20
N GLU A 286 8.34 11.92 16.71
CA GLU A 286 8.06 11.41 18.07
C GLU A 286 8.37 9.91 18.19
N ASP A 287 8.15 9.15 17.11
CA ASP A 287 8.57 7.76 16.96
C ASP A 287 9.13 7.53 15.54
N PRO A 288 10.46 7.62 15.35
CA PRO A 288 11.08 7.46 14.03
C PRO A 288 10.85 6.08 13.39
N ALA A 289 10.61 5.05 14.18
CA ALA A 289 10.28 3.72 13.67
C ALA A 289 8.86 3.74 13.07
N ARG A 290 7.91 4.38 13.75
CA ARG A 290 6.54 4.55 13.25
C ARG A 290 6.50 5.43 12.01
N ASP A 291 7.28 6.51 11.98
CA ASP A 291 7.39 7.38 10.81
C ASP A 291 7.76 6.60 9.56
N LYS A 292 8.72 5.67 9.65
CA LYS A 292 9.10 4.82 8.52
C LYS A 292 7.97 3.90 8.07
N VAL A 293 7.16 3.36 8.99
CA VAL A 293 5.97 2.58 8.62
C VAL A 293 4.95 3.47 7.88
N ILE A 294 4.71 4.69 8.39
CA ILE A 294 3.83 5.67 7.75
C ILE A 294 4.33 6.00 6.34
N HIS A 295 5.61 6.32 6.19
CA HIS A 295 6.21 6.66 4.90
C HIS A 295 6.07 5.53 3.88
N ASN A 296 6.36 4.28 4.27
CA ASN A 296 6.24 3.14 3.36
C ASN A 296 4.78 2.84 3.00
N LEU A 297 3.84 3.00 3.94
CA LEU A 297 2.41 2.81 3.67
C LEU A 297 1.86 3.91 2.75
N VAL A 298 2.30 5.16 2.94
CA VAL A 298 1.98 6.29 2.05
C VAL A 298 2.55 6.06 0.65
N GLN A 299 3.82 5.65 0.53
CA GLN A 299 4.43 5.32 -0.75
C GLN A 299 3.68 4.21 -1.48
N PHE A 300 3.23 3.18 -0.75
CA PHE A 300 2.40 2.12 -1.33
C PHE A 300 1.05 2.66 -1.81
N GLY A 301 0.40 3.54 -1.05
CA GLY A 301 -0.83 4.23 -1.50
C GLY A 301 -0.63 5.07 -2.77
N ILE A 302 0.52 5.75 -2.90
CA ILE A 302 0.90 6.48 -4.11
C ILE A 302 1.03 5.52 -5.31
N ASP A 303 1.74 4.41 -5.14
CA ASP A 303 1.93 3.43 -6.21
C ASP A 303 0.61 2.81 -6.68
N LEU A 304 -0.25 2.41 -5.74
CA LEU A 304 -1.57 1.87 -6.05
C LEU A 304 -2.45 2.89 -6.76
N THR A 305 -2.38 4.17 -6.37
CA THR A 305 -3.08 5.25 -7.09
C THR A 305 -2.60 5.34 -8.54
N GLY A 306 -1.28 5.30 -8.77
CA GLY A 306 -0.74 5.29 -10.12
C GLY A 306 -1.11 4.05 -10.93
N ILE A 307 -1.22 2.87 -10.31
CA ILE A 307 -1.76 1.67 -10.98
C ILE A 307 -3.22 1.91 -11.40
N ALA A 308 -4.06 2.42 -10.49
CA ALA A 308 -5.46 2.70 -10.77
C ALA A 308 -5.63 3.75 -11.90
N ASP A 309 -4.86 4.83 -11.86
CA ASP A 309 -4.90 5.92 -12.86
C ASP A 309 -4.48 5.44 -14.25
N ASN A 310 -3.66 4.38 -14.32
CA ASN A 310 -3.26 3.74 -15.57
C ASN A 310 -4.15 2.53 -15.93
N GLY A 311 -5.39 2.49 -15.42
CA GLY A 311 -6.41 1.49 -15.80
C GLY A 311 -6.28 0.15 -15.08
N GLY A 312 -5.40 0.04 -14.08
CA GLY A 312 -5.30 -1.14 -13.23
C GLY A 312 -6.46 -1.26 -12.24
N GLY A 313 -6.53 -2.40 -11.56
CA GLY A 313 -7.51 -2.64 -10.50
C GLY A 313 -7.33 -4.03 -9.88
N TRP A 314 -8.05 -4.27 -8.79
CA TRP A 314 -7.93 -5.48 -7.97
C TRP A 314 -9.30 -6.11 -7.81
N GLN A 315 -9.76 -6.79 -8.86
CA GLN A 315 -11.05 -7.47 -8.88
C GLN A 315 -11.19 -8.56 -7.81
N ALA A 316 -12.43 -8.90 -7.46
CA ALA A 316 -12.70 -10.06 -6.62
C ALA A 316 -12.16 -11.34 -7.25
N ASP A 317 -11.14 -11.96 -6.65
CA ASP A 317 -10.52 -13.17 -7.18
C ASP A 317 -10.09 -14.11 -6.06
N GLY A 318 -11.09 -14.59 -5.30
CA GLY A 318 -10.85 -15.40 -4.10
C GLY A 318 -10.24 -14.55 -2.99
N GLY A 319 -8.93 -14.62 -2.80
CA GLY A 319 -8.17 -13.82 -1.84
C GLY A 319 -7.02 -13.02 -2.46
N HIS A 320 -6.98 -12.87 -3.79
CA HIS A 320 -5.84 -12.27 -4.49
C HIS A 320 -5.83 -10.74 -4.51
N GLY A 321 -6.98 -10.09 -4.75
CA GLY A 321 -7.08 -8.63 -4.89
C GLY A 321 -7.22 -7.85 -3.57
N LEU A 322 -7.12 -8.52 -2.43
CA LEU A 322 -7.39 -7.92 -1.12
C LEU A 322 -6.28 -6.96 -0.67
N GLY A 323 -6.63 -5.82 -0.07
CA GLY A 323 -5.71 -4.96 0.69
C GLY A 323 -5.19 -3.73 -0.03
N ARG A 324 -5.83 -3.28 -1.11
CA ARG A 324 -5.34 -2.15 -1.93
C ARG A 324 -6.12 -0.85 -1.75
N LYS A 325 -7.38 -0.90 -1.32
CA LYS A 325 -8.17 0.33 -1.14
C LYS A 325 -7.75 1.14 0.10
N LEU A 326 -7.47 0.45 1.22
CA LEU A 326 -7.11 1.11 2.48
C LEU A 326 -5.83 1.96 2.37
N PRO A 327 -4.70 1.48 1.80
CA PRO A 327 -3.49 2.32 1.66
C PRO A 327 -3.70 3.57 0.82
N ILE A 328 -4.54 3.51 -0.22
CA ILE A 328 -4.87 4.68 -1.05
C ILE A 328 -5.58 5.74 -0.19
N LEU A 329 -6.63 5.34 0.53
CA LEU A 329 -7.38 6.26 1.39
C LEU A 329 -6.53 6.78 2.56
N TYR A 330 -5.67 5.93 3.12
CA TYR A 330 -4.72 6.30 4.17
C TYR A 330 -3.73 7.37 3.68
N ALA A 331 -3.12 7.16 2.51
CA ALA A 331 -2.22 8.13 1.90
C ALA A 331 -2.96 9.44 1.59
N GLY A 332 -4.17 9.35 1.00
CA GLY A 332 -5.01 10.51 0.71
C GLY A 332 -5.36 11.32 1.94
N LEU A 333 -5.62 10.66 3.08
CA LEU A 333 -5.89 11.33 4.35
C LEU A 333 -4.68 12.13 4.84
N LEU A 334 -3.49 11.51 4.90
CA LEU A 334 -2.29 12.16 5.44
C LEU A 334 -1.73 13.22 4.50
N LEU A 335 -1.87 13.05 3.19
CA LEU A 335 -1.42 14.01 2.18
C LEU A 335 -2.47 15.10 1.89
N ASN A 336 -3.66 15.01 2.50
CA ASN A 336 -4.84 15.81 2.15
C ASN A 336 -5.14 15.80 0.63
N ASP A 337 -4.94 14.64 -0.03
CA ASP A 337 -5.13 14.47 -1.46
C ASP A 337 -6.58 14.04 -1.79
N LYS A 338 -7.29 14.92 -2.49
CA LYS A 338 -8.71 14.70 -2.83
C LYS A 338 -8.91 13.57 -3.85
N HIS A 339 -7.96 13.33 -4.73
CA HIS A 339 -8.08 12.28 -5.74
C HIS A 339 -8.08 10.91 -5.05
N MET A 340 -7.09 10.67 -4.20
CA MET A 340 -6.98 9.45 -3.38
C MET A 340 -8.15 9.27 -2.43
N LEU A 341 -8.61 10.34 -1.75
CA LEU A 341 -9.80 10.27 -0.87
C LEU A 341 -11.09 9.96 -1.64
N ASN A 342 -11.14 10.20 -2.94
CA ASN A 342 -12.26 9.83 -3.80
C ASN A 342 -12.16 8.39 -4.35
N ALA A 343 -11.24 7.55 -3.86
CA ALA A 343 -11.09 6.17 -4.33
C ALA A 343 -12.36 5.33 -4.21
N GLY A 344 -13.28 5.66 -3.30
CA GLY A 344 -14.60 5.03 -3.23
C GLY A 344 -15.55 5.37 -4.39
N GLN A 345 -15.23 6.37 -5.21
CA GLN A 345 -16.02 6.81 -6.37
C GLN A 345 -15.36 6.43 -7.70
N TRP A 346 -14.16 5.87 -7.68
CA TRP A 346 -13.46 5.45 -8.90
C TRP A 346 -14.19 4.29 -9.57
N LYS A 347 -14.03 4.19 -10.89
CA LYS A 347 -14.45 3.00 -11.66
C LYS A 347 -13.53 1.79 -11.46
N THR A 348 -12.40 2.00 -10.78
CA THR A 348 -11.42 0.97 -10.43
C THR A 348 -12.07 -0.15 -9.63
N ARG A 349 -11.72 -1.38 -9.97
CA ARG A 349 -12.20 -2.58 -9.26
C ARG A 349 -11.46 -2.74 -7.93
N PHE A 350 -12.20 -2.99 -6.86
CA PHE A 350 -11.65 -3.29 -5.54
C PHE A 350 -12.32 -4.54 -4.98
N GLN A 351 -11.54 -5.56 -4.62
CA GLN A 351 -12.03 -6.85 -4.16
C GLN A 351 -12.89 -6.70 -2.89
N GLU A 352 -12.50 -5.79 -1.98
CA GLU A 352 -13.26 -5.50 -0.76
C GLU A 352 -14.71 -5.07 -1.07
N ASN A 353 -14.89 -4.33 -2.16
CA ASN A 353 -16.20 -3.88 -2.61
C ASN A 353 -16.94 -4.97 -3.40
N GLU A 354 -16.23 -5.66 -4.29
CA GLU A 354 -16.83 -6.63 -5.20
C GLU A 354 -17.24 -7.95 -4.55
N GLN A 355 -16.78 -8.19 -3.31
CA GLN A 355 -17.12 -9.39 -2.56
C GLN A 355 -18.13 -9.15 -1.44
N THR A 356 -18.52 -7.90 -1.14
CA THR A 356 -19.46 -7.61 -0.06
C THR A 356 -20.69 -6.91 -0.60
N PHE A 357 -21.88 -7.30 -0.16
CA PHE A 357 -23.15 -6.81 -0.69
C PHE A 357 -24.27 -6.91 0.35
N TYR A 358 -25.38 -6.24 0.08
CA TYR A 358 -26.63 -6.51 0.79
C TYR A 358 -27.45 -7.50 -0.05
N VAL A 359 -27.90 -8.58 0.56
CA VAL A 359 -28.78 -9.55 -0.09
C VAL A 359 -30.04 -8.84 -0.57
N THR A 360 -30.40 -9.05 -1.83
CA THR A 360 -31.65 -8.56 -2.43
C THR A 360 -32.49 -9.75 -2.91
N GLN A 361 -33.67 -9.45 -3.48
CA GLN A 361 -34.47 -10.48 -4.14
C GLN A 361 -33.68 -11.19 -5.27
N ALA A 362 -32.71 -10.53 -5.91
CA ALA A 362 -31.90 -11.13 -6.96
C ALA A 362 -31.05 -12.31 -6.45
N GLU A 363 -30.45 -12.19 -5.26
CA GLU A 363 -29.66 -13.26 -4.66
C GLU A 363 -30.55 -14.41 -4.17
N VAL A 364 -31.74 -14.09 -3.64
CA VAL A 364 -32.75 -15.09 -3.28
C VAL A 364 -33.18 -15.88 -4.51
N ASP A 365 -33.55 -15.19 -5.60
CA ASP A 365 -33.97 -15.84 -6.85
C ASP A 365 -32.82 -16.65 -7.47
N MET A 366 -31.61 -16.10 -7.49
CA MET A 366 -30.42 -16.78 -8.04
C MET A 366 -30.17 -18.11 -7.32
N THR A 367 -30.10 -18.08 -5.99
CA THR A 367 -29.76 -19.27 -5.18
C THR A 367 -30.88 -20.32 -5.09
N ASN A 368 -32.11 -19.96 -5.44
CA ASN A 368 -33.23 -20.91 -5.56
C ASN A 368 -33.48 -21.34 -7.03
N SER A 369 -32.58 -21.01 -7.95
CA SER A 369 -32.69 -21.36 -9.37
C SER A 369 -31.75 -22.51 -9.78
N PRO A 370 -32.03 -23.19 -10.91
CA PRO A 370 -31.10 -24.15 -11.50
C PRO A 370 -29.75 -23.57 -11.94
N LYS A 371 -29.60 -22.24 -12.00
CA LYS A 371 -28.34 -21.58 -12.37
C LYS A 371 -27.35 -21.50 -11.21
N TRP A 372 -27.79 -21.73 -9.98
CA TRP A 372 -26.95 -21.65 -8.79
C TRP A 372 -25.85 -22.72 -8.80
N ASP A 373 -24.60 -22.26 -8.89
CA ASP A 373 -23.40 -23.10 -9.00
C ASP A 373 -22.30 -22.62 -8.03
N PRO A 374 -22.54 -22.73 -6.71
CA PRO A 374 -21.53 -22.41 -5.71
C PRO A 374 -20.42 -23.47 -5.72
N ASP A 375 -19.28 -23.11 -5.15
CA ASP A 375 -18.13 -24.01 -5.04
C ASP A 375 -18.51 -25.33 -4.34
N LYS A 376 -18.24 -26.46 -5.01
CA LYS A 376 -18.63 -27.81 -4.57
C LYS A 376 -17.92 -28.27 -3.29
N ARG A 377 -16.89 -27.55 -2.85
CA ARG A 377 -16.17 -27.83 -1.60
C ARG A 377 -16.91 -27.35 -0.36
N ALA A 378 -17.92 -26.48 -0.52
CA ALA A 378 -18.71 -25.92 0.57
C ALA A 378 -20.13 -26.51 0.59
N GLU A 379 -20.75 -26.53 1.78
CA GLU A 379 -22.18 -26.82 1.91
C GLU A 379 -23.01 -25.78 1.14
N LYS A 380 -24.01 -26.24 0.38
CA LYS A 380 -24.91 -25.36 -0.37
C LYS A 380 -26.03 -24.84 0.52
N VAL A 381 -26.01 -23.56 0.86
CA VAL A 381 -27.08 -22.90 1.62
C VAL A 381 -27.65 -21.73 0.81
N PRO A 382 -28.93 -21.79 0.38
CA PRO A 382 -29.54 -20.73 -0.41
C PRO A 382 -29.91 -19.53 0.48
N TYR A 383 -30.10 -18.37 -0.15
CA TYR A 383 -30.73 -17.22 0.50
C TYR A 383 -32.25 -17.39 0.52
N THR A 384 -32.89 -16.76 1.50
CA THR A 384 -34.35 -16.75 1.71
C THR A 384 -34.85 -15.31 1.78
N ALA A 385 -36.17 -15.12 1.73
CA ALA A 385 -36.77 -13.78 1.85
C ALA A 385 -36.40 -13.06 3.18
N GLU A 386 -36.12 -13.82 4.25
CA GLU A 386 -35.68 -13.29 5.55
C GLU A 386 -34.26 -12.70 5.51
N ASP A 387 -33.47 -13.09 4.50
CA ASP A 387 -32.09 -12.61 4.34
C ASP A 387 -32.02 -11.24 3.64
N ILE A 388 -33.12 -10.73 3.07
CA ILE A 388 -33.11 -9.46 2.33
C ILE A 388 -32.67 -8.31 3.25
N GLY A 389 -31.66 -7.55 2.80
CA GLY A 389 -31.02 -6.47 3.57
C GLY A 389 -29.87 -6.94 4.47
N MET A 390 -29.63 -8.25 4.60
CA MET A 390 -28.47 -8.78 5.30
C MET A 390 -27.20 -8.45 4.51
N ALA A 391 -26.17 -7.94 5.20
CA ALA A 391 -24.84 -7.82 4.61
C ALA A 391 -24.19 -9.21 4.51
N ASP A 392 -23.80 -9.60 3.31
CA ASP A 392 -23.12 -10.87 3.06
C ASP A 392 -21.89 -10.70 2.16
N TRP A 393 -21.19 -11.82 1.97
CA TRP A 393 -19.99 -11.95 1.19
C TRP A 393 -20.14 -13.04 0.14
N GLY A 394 -19.55 -12.80 -1.03
CA GLY A 394 -19.52 -13.72 -2.15
C GLY A 394 -18.15 -13.69 -2.82
N ILE A 395 -17.64 -14.84 -3.23
CA ILE A 395 -16.27 -14.98 -3.75
C ILE A 395 -15.98 -14.03 -4.92
N ARG A 396 -16.98 -13.79 -5.77
CA ARG A 396 -16.92 -12.99 -6.99
C ARG A 396 -18.27 -12.30 -7.26
N HIS A 397 -18.99 -11.90 -6.21
CA HIS A 397 -20.38 -11.44 -6.26
C HIS A 397 -20.65 -10.45 -7.41
N ALA A 398 -19.79 -9.43 -7.56
CA ALA A 398 -19.98 -8.38 -8.56
C ALA A 398 -20.07 -8.85 -10.03
N TYR A 399 -19.60 -10.05 -10.37
CA TYR A 399 -19.61 -10.55 -11.76
C TYR A 399 -19.86 -12.05 -11.93
N LYS A 400 -19.98 -12.79 -10.82
CA LYS A 400 -20.34 -14.21 -10.80
C LYS A 400 -21.29 -14.52 -9.61
N PRO A 401 -22.46 -13.86 -9.51
CA PRO A 401 -23.36 -14.02 -8.38
C PRO A 401 -23.96 -15.43 -8.27
N GLU A 402 -23.94 -16.23 -9.34
CA GLU A 402 -24.36 -17.63 -9.30
C GLU A 402 -23.45 -18.52 -8.43
N ALA A 403 -22.26 -18.04 -8.07
CA ALA A 403 -21.34 -18.73 -7.17
C ALA A 403 -21.52 -18.33 -5.69
N ASP A 404 -22.42 -17.39 -5.38
CA ASP A 404 -22.65 -16.93 -4.03
C ASP A 404 -23.29 -18.03 -3.18
N ASN A 405 -22.95 -18.04 -1.89
CA ASN A 405 -23.40 -19.08 -0.98
C ASN A 405 -23.49 -18.50 0.44
N LYS A 406 -24.69 -18.56 1.03
CA LYS A 406 -24.97 -18.05 2.38
C LYS A 406 -24.14 -18.77 3.46
N SER A 407 -23.69 -19.99 3.17
CA SER A 407 -22.91 -20.80 4.11
C SER A 407 -21.68 -20.06 4.65
N TRP A 408 -21.46 -20.17 5.97
CA TRP A 408 -20.22 -19.71 6.60
C TRP A 408 -19.00 -20.52 6.14
N ASP A 409 -19.20 -21.73 5.61
CA ASP A 409 -18.16 -22.57 5.02
C ASP A 409 -17.94 -22.29 3.52
N ALA A 410 -18.57 -21.24 2.97
CA ALA A 410 -18.34 -20.81 1.60
C ALA A 410 -16.84 -20.63 1.33
N THR A 411 -16.36 -21.23 0.24
CA THR A 411 -14.92 -21.27 -0.04
C THR A 411 -14.34 -19.85 -0.19
N TYR A 412 -13.18 -19.61 0.43
CA TYR A 412 -12.50 -18.31 0.56
C TYR A 412 -13.16 -17.28 1.49
N ARG A 413 -14.31 -17.57 2.11
CA ARG A 413 -14.92 -16.67 3.09
C ARG A 413 -13.99 -16.43 4.27
N GLU A 414 -13.46 -17.50 4.87
CA GLU A 414 -12.50 -17.40 5.99
C GLU A 414 -11.17 -16.75 5.58
N VAL A 415 -10.74 -16.94 4.33
CA VAL A 415 -9.50 -16.35 3.79
C VAL A 415 -9.59 -14.82 3.82
N ASN A 416 -10.73 -14.26 3.41
CA ASN A 416 -10.95 -12.81 3.41
C ASN A 416 -11.34 -12.31 4.80
N GLY A 417 -12.22 -13.03 5.49
CA GLY A 417 -12.68 -12.73 6.85
C GLY A 417 -11.55 -12.70 7.88
N ALA A 418 -10.42 -13.35 7.62
CA ALA A 418 -9.20 -13.26 8.43
C ALA A 418 -8.57 -11.86 8.50
N VAL A 419 -8.94 -10.93 7.60
CA VAL A 419 -8.28 -9.62 7.51
C VAL A 419 -9.25 -8.46 7.32
N ILE A 420 -10.32 -8.60 6.52
CA ILE A 420 -11.17 -7.44 6.19
C ILE A 420 -11.82 -6.71 7.39
N PRO A 421 -12.13 -7.38 8.53
CA PRO A 421 -12.57 -6.63 9.70
C PRO A 421 -11.53 -5.63 10.21
N ALA A 422 -10.24 -5.94 10.11
CA ALA A 422 -9.18 -5.02 10.50
C ALA A 422 -9.16 -3.75 9.64
N PHE A 423 -9.48 -3.87 8.34
CA PHE A 423 -9.62 -2.71 7.46
C PHE A 423 -10.85 -1.86 7.80
N ALA A 424 -12.01 -2.50 8.05
CA ALA A 424 -13.20 -1.79 8.48
C ALA A 424 -12.95 -1.03 9.79
N LEU A 425 -12.25 -1.65 10.74
CA LEU A 425 -11.84 -1.02 11.98
C LEU A 425 -10.90 0.17 11.74
N ALA A 426 -9.82 -0.02 10.99
CA ALA A 426 -8.86 1.04 10.68
C ALA A 426 -9.53 2.24 9.98
N ALA A 427 -10.36 1.96 8.97
CA ALA A 427 -11.10 3.00 8.25
C ALA A 427 -12.06 3.77 9.17
N ARG A 428 -12.71 3.12 10.15
CA ARG A 428 -13.55 3.80 11.15
C ARG A 428 -12.72 4.72 12.05
N GLN A 429 -11.60 4.23 12.58
CA GLN A 429 -10.72 5.02 13.45
C GLN A 429 -10.12 6.24 12.74
N LEU A 430 -9.94 6.14 11.41
CA LEU A 430 -9.44 7.23 10.56
C LEU A 430 -10.55 8.12 9.99
N GLY A 431 -11.83 7.85 10.26
CA GLY A 431 -12.95 8.60 9.68
C GLY A 431 -13.15 8.41 8.17
N LEU A 432 -12.66 7.30 7.61
CA LEU A 432 -12.64 7.01 6.18
C LEU A 432 -13.86 6.23 5.66
N LYS A 433 -14.90 6.00 6.49
CA LYS A 433 -16.08 5.21 6.09
C LYS A 433 -16.78 5.79 4.87
N GLU A 434 -17.00 7.10 4.84
CA GLU A 434 -17.65 7.78 3.71
C GLU A 434 -16.76 7.79 2.46
N ALA A 435 -15.46 8.04 2.62
CA ALA A 435 -14.48 7.97 1.52
C ALA A 435 -14.35 6.55 0.94
N TRP A 436 -14.56 5.52 1.76
CA TRP A 436 -14.63 4.14 1.31
C TRP A 436 -15.86 3.88 0.44
N ASN A 437 -16.99 4.52 0.73
CA ASN A 437 -18.23 4.48 -0.07
C ASN A 437 -18.72 3.05 -0.38
N HIS A 438 -18.78 2.19 0.64
CA HIS A 438 -19.37 0.84 0.49
C HIS A 438 -19.92 0.32 1.83
N PRO A 439 -21.15 0.70 2.24
CA PRO A 439 -21.69 0.35 3.55
C PRO A 439 -21.76 -1.17 3.83
N ALA A 440 -22.05 -1.98 2.81
CA ALA A 440 -22.13 -3.44 2.93
C ALA A 440 -20.82 -4.07 3.43
N PHE A 441 -19.66 -3.48 3.08
CA PHE A 441 -18.37 -3.93 3.59
C PHE A 441 -18.25 -3.84 5.11
N PHE A 442 -18.62 -2.68 5.66
CA PHE A 442 -18.54 -2.43 7.10
C PHE A 442 -19.52 -3.32 7.87
N ASP A 443 -20.73 -3.45 7.34
CA ASP A 443 -21.79 -4.25 7.95
C ASP A 443 -21.48 -5.74 7.91
N TYR A 444 -20.90 -6.23 6.81
CA TYR A 444 -20.44 -7.61 6.71
C TYR A 444 -19.31 -7.89 7.69
N CYS A 445 -18.34 -6.98 7.83
CA CYS A 445 -17.27 -7.11 8.81
C CYS A 445 -17.81 -7.23 10.24
N ASP A 446 -18.83 -6.45 10.59
CA ASP A 446 -19.48 -6.54 11.91
C ASP A 446 -20.16 -7.89 12.11
N ARG A 447 -20.94 -8.34 11.12
CA ARG A 447 -21.61 -9.65 11.13
C ARG A 447 -20.60 -10.79 11.24
N TYR A 448 -19.49 -10.72 10.50
CA TYR A 448 -18.43 -11.73 10.53
C TYR A 448 -17.76 -11.81 11.90
N MET A 449 -17.42 -10.66 12.50
CA MET A 449 -16.81 -10.62 13.83
C MET A 449 -17.77 -11.10 14.92
N ALA A 450 -19.06 -10.75 14.83
CA ALA A 450 -20.09 -11.27 15.72
C ALA A 450 -20.24 -12.80 15.60
N TRP A 451 -20.18 -13.35 14.39
CA TRP A 451 -20.22 -14.79 14.15
C TRP A 451 -18.98 -15.50 14.69
N ILE A 452 -17.78 -15.09 14.27
CA ILE A 452 -16.54 -15.83 14.57
C ILE A 452 -16.18 -15.80 16.06
N SER A 453 -16.57 -14.74 16.77
CA SER A 453 -16.39 -14.60 18.22
C SER A 453 -17.63 -15.03 19.03
N GLY A 454 -18.75 -15.33 18.37
CA GLY A 454 -20.02 -15.66 19.02
C GLY A 454 -20.21 -17.15 19.31
N PRO A 455 -21.34 -17.52 19.95
CA PRO A 455 -21.66 -18.90 20.30
C PRO A 455 -21.83 -19.80 19.07
N GLU A 456 -22.20 -19.22 17.93
CA GLU A 456 -22.36 -19.93 16.66
C GLU A 456 -21.06 -20.07 15.86
N GLY A 457 -19.98 -19.45 16.34
CA GLY A 457 -18.68 -19.47 15.70
C GLY A 457 -17.94 -20.81 15.85
N PRO A 458 -16.93 -21.06 15.00
CA PRO A 458 -16.21 -22.34 14.96
C PRO A 458 -15.53 -22.69 16.28
N ARG A 459 -14.98 -21.69 16.98
CA ARG A 459 -14.30 -21.88 18.28
C ARG A 459 -15.29 -22.34 19.37
N ALA A 460 -16.47 -21.73 19.43
CA ALA A 460 -17.50 -22.11 20.40
C ALA A 460 -18.09 -23.49 20.09
N LYS A 461 -18.36 -23.79 18.82
CA LYS A 461 -18.95 -25.08 18.40
C LYS A 461 -18.00 -26.28 18.47
N THR A 462 -16.74 -26.08 18.11
CA THR A 462 -15.81 -27.21 17.88
C THR A 462 -14.57 -27.17 18.78
N GLY A 463 -14.36 -26.10 19.53
CA GLY A 463 -13.12 -25.84 20.26
C GLY A 463 -11.91 -25.53 19.37
N LYS A 464 -12.07 -25.54 18.03
CA LYS A 464 -10.99 -25.35 17.07
C LYS A 464 -11.02 -23.96 16.43
N ARG A 465 -9.82 -23.53 16.07
CA ARG A 465 -9.53 -22.32 15.29
C ARG A 465 -9.71 -22.62 13.80
N LEU A 466 -10.15 -21.62 13.02
CA LEU A 466 -10.15 -21.75 11.55
C LEU A 466 -8.71 -21.73 11.03
N SER A 467 -8.49 -22.33 9.86
CA SER A 467 -7.17 -22.27 9.22
C SER A 467 -6.79 -20.83 8.87
N ASN A 468 -7.79 -20.04 8.48
CA ASN A 468 -7.67 -18.60 8.28
C ASN A 468 -8.63 -17.88 9.24
N GLU A 469 -8.10 -17.16 10.21
CA GLU A 469 -8.90 -16.30 11.08
C GLU A 469 -8.16 -15.00 11.42
N PRO A 470 -8.86 -13.99 11.99
CA PRO A 470 -8.22 -12.82 12.55
C PRO A 470 -7.10 -13.19 13.53
N THR A 471 -6.02 -12.41 13.51
CA THR A 471 -4.91 -12.60 14.44
C THR A 471 -5.36 -12.25 15.87
N PRO A 472 -4.66 -12.73 16.92
CA PRO A 472 -4.93 -12.28 18.29
C PRO A 472 -4.92 -10.76 18.43
N PHE A 473 -4.01 -10.07 17.73
CA PHE A 473 -3.97 -8.62 17.65
C PHE A 473 -5.27 -8.01 17.08
N PHE A 474 -5.80 -8.56 15.98
CA PHE A 474 -7.04 -8.06 15.39
C PHE A 474 -8.24 -8.26 16.30
N TYR A 475 -8.32 -9.40 17.01
CA TYR A 475 -9.34 -9.60 18.03
C TYR A 475 -9.22 -8.57 19.17
N ALA A 476 -8.00 -8.34 19.68
CA ALA A 476 -7.76 -7.38 20.74
C ALA A 476 -8.14 -5.95 20.31
N MET A 477 -7.77 -5.56 19.08
CA MET A 477 -8.14 -4.28 18.49
C MET A 477 -9.66 -4.14 18.33
N TRP A 478 -10.33 -5.17 17.81
CA TRP A 478 -11.78 -5.15 17.64
C TRP A 478 -12.54 -5.08 18.97
N ALA A 479 -12.04 -5.78 20.00
CA ALA A 479 -12.64 -5.77 21.34
C ALA A 479 -12.44 -4.42 22.06
N ALA A 480 -11.27 -3.80 21.91
CA ALA A 480 -10.96 -2.50 22.52
C ALA A 480 -11.67 -1.33 21.81
N TYR A 481 -11.90 -1.46 20.50
CA TYR A 481 -12.44 -0.40 19.66
C TYR A 481 -13.60 -0.90 18.79
N PRO A 482 -14.68 -1.44 19.39
CA PRO A 482 -15.78 -2.04 18.64
C PRO A 482 -16.50 -0.99 17.78
N PRO A 483 -17.18 -1.43 16.71
CA PRO A 483 -18.07 -0.54 15.96
C PRO A 483 -19.14 0.06 16.89
N PRO A 484 -19.59 1.31 16.62
CA PRO A 484 -20.73 1.85 17.34
C PRO A 484 -21.94 0.93 17.13
N VAL A 485 -22.68 0.65 18.21
CA VAL A 485 -23.92 -0.13 18.16
C VAL A 485 -24.86 0.58 17.19
N LYS A 486 -25.31 -0.14 16.15
CA LYS A 486 -26.33 0.40 15.25
C LYS A 486 -27.57 0.70 16.09
N ALA A 487 -28.04 1.95 16.07
CA ALA A 487 -29.37 2.26 16.57
C ALA A 487 -30.36 1.36 15.82
N GLU A 488 -31.24 0.68 16.54
CA GLU A 488 -32.33 -0.09 15.92
C GLU A 488 -33.04 0.82 14.93
N ALA A 489 -33.14 0.39 13.67
CA ALA A 489 -33.99 1.07 12.72
C ALA A 489 -35.42 1.10 13.33
N PRO A 490 -36.11 2.25 13.35
CA PRO A 490 -37.48 2.28 13.84
C PRO A 490 -38.29 1.24 13.05
N ALA A 491 -38.98 0.37 13.78
CA ALA A 491 -39.80 -0.69 13.20
C ALA A 491 -40.62 -0.12 12.04
N ALA A 492 -40.55 -0.77 10.88
CA ALA A 492 -41.30 -0.37 9.70
C ALA A 492 -42.78 -0.19 10.10
N ALA A 493 -43.31 1.01 9.90
CA ALA A 493 -44.71 1.28 10.18
C ALA A 493 -45.57 0.28 9.39
N PRO A 494 -46.57 -0.37 10.02
CA PRO A 494 -47.42 -1.33 9.34
C PRO A 494 -48.05 -0.67 8.11
N ALA A 495 -48.00 -1.39 6.97
CA ALA A 495 -48.59 -0.92 5.73
C ALA A 495 -50.06 -0.53 5.95
N PRO A 496 -50.52 0.61 5.39
CA PRO A 496 -51.90 1.03 5.56
C PRO A 496 -52.84 -0.04 5.01
N ALA A 497 -53.77 -0.49 5.85
CA ALA A 497 -54.80 -1.45 5.45
C ALA A 497 -55.58 -0.88 4.26
N THR A 498 -55.49 -1.57 3.13
CA THR A 498 -56.35 -1.32 1.97
C THR A 498 -57.78 -1.60 2.37
N LYS A 499 -58.63 -0.58 2.28
CA LYS A 499 -60.09 -0.70 2.37
C LYS A 499 -60.69 -1.08 1.04
#